data_AF-A0A661KUL0-F1
#
_entry.id   AF-A0A661KUL0-F1
#
_cell.length_a   1.000
_cell.length_b   1.000
_cell.length_c   1.000
_cell.angle_alpha   90.00
_cell.angle_beta   90.00
_cell.angle_gamma   90.00
#
_symmetry.space_group_name_H-M   'P 1'
#
loop_
_entity.id
_entity.type
_entity.pdbx_description
1 polymer ?
#
loop_
_entity_poly.entity_id
_entity_poly.type
_entity_poly.pdbx_seq_one_letter_code
_entity_poly.pdbx_strand_id
1 'polypeptide(L)'
;MGVKTGRVRLLAMVISSFLAAVIGTFYAQYLVYIDPSSAIRIQIAVQVALFAIVGGVGTTLGPAIGAMIFIPITIALRAKLGTAAPGLHMIIYGVILMAVLLYMPQGVYGTLRERWKSR
;
A
#
# COMPACT_ATOMS: atom_id res chain seq x y z
N MET A 1 -14.98 30.54 -10.82
CA MET A 1 -15.63 29.28 -11.25
C MET A 1 -16.05 28.50 -10.01
N GLY A 2 -17.33 28.58 -9.63
CA GLY A 2 -17.85 28.04 -8.36
C GLY A 2 -18.17 26.54 -8.46
N VAL A 3 -17.16 25.69 -8.35
CA VAL A 3 -17.39 24.26 -8.12
C VAL A 3 -17.89 24.11 -6.69
N LYS A 4 -19.04 23.45 -6.49
CA LYS A 4 -19.52 23.06 -5.16
C LYS A 4 -18.55 22.04 -4.56
N THR A 5 -17.48 22.54 -3.93
CA THR A 5 -16.37 21.75 -3.33
C THR A 5 -16.91 20.66 -2.41
N GLY A 6 -17.96 20.96 -1.65
CA GLY A 6 -18.65 19.99 -0.80
C GLY A 6 -19.17 18.77 -1.57
N ARG A 7 -19.87 18.97 -2.70
CA ARG A 7 -20.43 17.87 -3.51
C ARG A 7 -19.36 17.03 -4.18
N VAL A 8 -18.32 17.68 -4.73
CA VAL A 8 -17.22 16.96 -5.40
C VAL A 8 -16.43 16.12 -4.41
N ARG A 9 -16.15 16.65 -3.22
CA ARG A 9 -15.44 15.89 -2.17
C ARG A 9 -16.28 14.73 -1.64
N LEU A 10 -17.59 14.92 -1.49
CA LEU A 10 -18.52 13.85 -1.10
C LEU A 10 -18.55 12.73 -2.15
N LEU A 11 -18.69 13.08 -3.44
CA LEU A 11 -18.65 12.09 -4.53
C LEU A 11 -17.32 11.33 -4.57
N ALA A 12 -16.19 12.02 -4.41
CA ALA A 12 -14.88 11.37 -4.35
C ALA A 12 -14.76 10.39 -3.17
N MET A 13 -15.27 10.77 -2.00
CA MET A 13 -15.31 9.88 -0.82
C MET A 13 -16.23 8.67 -1.07
N VAL A 14 -17.43 8.89 -1.59
CA VAL A 14 -18.37 7.80 -1.90
C VAL A 14 -17.76 6.79 -2.86
N ILE A 15 -17.11 7.26 -3.93
CA ILE A 15 -16.46 6.38 -4.92
C ILE A 15 -15.31 5.59 -4.28
N SER A 16 -14.46 6.27 -3.48
CA SER A 16 -13.34 5.61 -2.80
C SER A 16 -13.79 4.58 -1.76
N SER A 17 -14.77 4.93 -0.93
CA SER A 17 -15.32 4.05 0.09
C SER A 17 -16.09 2.89 -0.51
N PHE A 18 -16.79 3.08 -1.64
CA PHE A 18 -17.47 2.02 -2.35
C PHE A 18 -16.47 0.95 -2.84
N LEU A 19 -15.38 1.36 -3.48
CA LEU A 19 -14.35 0.42 -3.94
C LEU A 19 -13.69 -0.31 -2.76
N ALA A 20 -13.41 0.40 -1.66
CA ALA A 20 -12.87 -0.20 -0.44
C ALA A 20 -13.84 -1.21 0.19
N ALA A 21 -15.14 -0.90 0.22
CA ALA A 21 -16.17 -1.78 0.75
C ALA A 21 -16.33 -3.05 -0.08
N VAL A 22 -16.34 -2.95 -1.43
CA VAL A 22 -16.42 -4.12 -2.31
C VAL A 22 -15.27 -5.09 -2.03
N ILE A 23 -14.03 -4.59 -2.01
CA ILE A 23 -12.84 -5.42 -1.74
C ILE A 23 -12.90 -5.99 -0.31
N GLY A 24 -13.31 -5.19 0.68
CA GLY A 24 -13.45 -5.60 2.07
C GLY A 24 -14.49 -6.70 2.28
N THR A 25 -15.64 -6.62 1.60
CA THR A 25 -16.70 -7.65 1.68
C THR A 25 -16.23 -8.97 1.09
N PHE A 26 -15.57 -8.95 -0.09
CA PHE A 26 -14.97 -10.16 -0.65
C PHE A 26 -13.91 -10.76 0.28
N TYR A 27 -13.08 -9.92 0.91
CA TYR A 27 -12.07 -10.39 1.87
C TYR A 27 -12.70 -11.00 3.14
N ALA A 28 -13.77 -10.39 3.66
CA ALA A 28 -14.49 -10.91 4.82
C ALA A 28 -15.15 -12.27 4.51
N GLN A 29 -15.72 -12.42 3.32
CA GLN A 29 -16.26 -13.71 2.86
C GLN A 29 -15.17 -14.77 2.70
N TYR A 30 -13.98 -14.38 2.21
CA TYR A 30 -12.84 -15.28 2.09
C TYR A 30 -12.35 -15.82 3.45
N LEU A 31 -12.40 -15.02 4.51
CA LEU A 31 -11.95 -15.45 5.84
C LEU A 31 -12.87 -16.53 6.43
N VAL A 32 -14.17 -16.55 6.09
CA VAL A 32 -15.24 -17.44 6.58
C VAL A 32 -15.49 -17.39 8.11
N TYR A 33 -14.44 -17.16 8.90
CA TYR A 33 -14.41 -16.99 10.33
C TYR A 33 -13.67 -15.69 10.69
N ILE A 34 -14.35 -14.79 11.41
CA ILE A 34 -13.81 -13.48 11.76
C ILE A 34 -13.18 -13.57 13.14
N ASP A 35 -11.86 -13.70 13.16
CA ASP A 35 -11.05 -13.53 14.37
C ASP A 35 -10.34 -12.15 14.29
N PRO A 36 -10.33 -11.31 15.35
CA PRO A 36 -9.68 -9.99 15.32
C PRO A 36 -8.23 -10.05 14.83
N SER A 37 -7.54 -11.14 15.17
CA SER A 37 -6.17 -11.41 14.75
C SER A 37 -6.01 -11.65 13.25
N SER A 38 -7.05 -12.19 12.60
CA SER A 38 -7.05 -12.52 11.16
C SER A 38 -7.72 -11.44 10.31
N ALA A 39 -8.72 -10.74 10.85
CA ALA A 39 -9.46 -9.69 10.17
C ALA A 39 -8.67 -8.36 10.12
N ILE A 40 -7.91 -8.03 11.17
CA ILE A 40 -7.15 -6.78 11.27
C ILE A 40 -5.67 -7.09 11.48
N ARG A 41 -5.07 -7.72 10.45
CA ARG A 41 -3.65 -8.08 10.49
C ARG A 41 -2.79 -6.84 10.30
N ILE A 42 -1.98 -6.50 11.30
CA ILE A 42 -1.00 -5.40 11.21
C ILE A 42 -0.03 -5.59 10.03
N GLN A 43 0.26 -6.84 9.64
CA GLN A 43 1.06 -7.14 8.45
C GLN A 43 0.45 -6.55 7.16
N ILE A 44 -0.87 -6.66 6.98
CA ILE A 44 -1.55 -6.13 5.78
C ILE A 44 -1.51 -4.60 5.81
N ALA A 45 -1.75 -3.99 6.97
CA ALA A 45 -1.68 -2.54 7.14
C ALA A 45 -0.28 -1.99 6.78
N VAL A 46 0.78 -2.64 7.26
CA VAL A 46 2.17 -2.26 6.94
C VAL A 46 2.47 -2.45 5.46
N GLN A 47 2.01 -3.54 4.83
CA GLN A 47 2.20 -3.76 3.40
C GLN A 47 1.48 -2.70 2.55
N VAL A 48 0.24 -2.35 2.89
CA VAL A 48 -0.52 -1.29 2.20
C VAL A 48 0.18 0.06 2.34
N ALA A 49 0.66 0.39 3.54
CA ALA A 49 1.44 1.61 3.78
C ALA A 49 2.73 1.61 2.95
N LEU A 50 3.43 0.47 2.89
CA LEU A 50 4.66 0.32 2.10
C LEU A 50 4.41 0.54 0.62
N PHE A 51 3.36 -0.06 0.03
CA PHE A 51 3.04 0.15 -1.39
C PHE A 51 2.72 1.62 -1.68
N ALA A 52 2.00 2.29 -0.78
CA ALA A 52 1.67 3.70 -0.94
C ALA A 52 2.89 4.62 -0.80
N ILE A 53 3.76 4.36 0.17
CA ILE A 53 4.94 5.18 0.45
C ILE A 53 6.03 4.97 -0.61
N VAL A 54 6.38 3.71 -0.88
CA VAL A 54 7.34 3.36 -1.94
C VAL A 54 6.83 3.87 -3.29
N GLY A 55 5.54 3.71 -3.54
CA GLY A 55 4.90 4.20 -4.74
C GLY A 55 4.91 5.72 -4.88
N GLY A 56 4.76 6.44 -3.76
CA GLY A 56 4.66 7.90 -3.69
C GLY A 56 3.27 8.35 -3.25
N VAL A 57 3.17 8.85 -2.00
CA VAL A 57 1.91 9.20 -1.31
C VAL A 57 1.11 10.30 -2.03
N GLY A 58 1.77 11.15 -2.82
CA GLY A 58 1.16 12.29 -3.51
C GLY A 58 0.57 12.00 -4.88
N THR A 59 0.52 10.74 -5.35
CA THR A 59 0.15 10.43 -6.74
C THR A 59 -0.87 9.29 -6.83
N THR A 60 -1.80 9.38 -7.79
CA THR A 60 -2.85 8.37 -8.00
C THR A 60 -2.31 7.05 -8.55
N LEU A 61 -1.19 7.07 -9.28
CA LEU A 61 -0.56 5.86 -9.86
C LEU A 61 0.63 5.35 -9.06
N GLY A 62 1.18 6.15 -8.13
CA GLY A 62 2.31 5.77 -7.30
C GLY A 62 2.09 4.44 -6.57
N PRO A 63 1.01 4.28 -5.78
CA PRO A 63 0.74 3.05 -5.03
C PRO A 63 0.63 1.80 -5.91
N ALA A 64 0.11 1.93 -7.13
CA ALA A 64 -0.01 0.81 -8.07
C ALA A 64 1.36 0.35 -8.59
N ILE A 65 2.25 1.30 -8.93
CA ILE A 65 3.63 1.01 -9.36
C ILE A 65 4.44 0.47 -8.18
N GLY A 66 4.28 1.06 -6.99
CA GLY A 66 4.89 0.58 -5.75
C GLY A 66 4.51 -0.87 -5.46
N ALA A 67 3.22 -1.20 -5.56
CA ALA A 67 2.74 -2.58 -5.42
C ALA A 67 3.34 -3.51 -6.49
N MET A 68 3.36 -3.09 -7.76
CA MET A 68 3.88 -3.91 -8.86
C MET A 68 5.36 -4.31 -8.67
N ILE A 69 6.17 -3.42 -8.09
CA ILE A 69 7.59 -3.70 -7.81
C ILE A 69 7.75 -4.50 -6.52
N PHE A 70 7.02 -4.13 -5.46
CA PHE A 70 7.21 -4.75 -4.14
C PHE A 70 6.55 -6.12 -4.00
N ILE A 71 5.43 -6.39 -4.66
CA ILE A 71 4.76 -7.70 -4.60
C ILE A 71 5.70 -8.84 -5.03
N PRO A 72 6.38 -8.80 -6.20
CA PRO A 72 7.28 -9.90 -6.61
C PRO A 72 8.48 -10.03 -5.67
N ILE A 73 9.06 -8.91 -5.19
CA ILE A 73 10.12 -8.91 -4.19
C ILE A 73 9.65 -9.58 -2.90
N THR A 74 8.44 -9.24 -2.45
CA THR A 74 7.81 -9.78 -1.24
C THR A 74 7.59 -11.29 -1.38
N ILE A 75 7.11 -11.76 -2.53
CA ILE A 75 6.89 -13.18 -2.80
C ILE A 75 8.23 -13.94 -2.79
N ALA A 76 9.26 -13.42 -3.47
CA ALA A 76 10.58 -14.04 -3.50
C ALA A 76 11.23 -14.09 -2.10
N LEU A 77 11.11 -13.00 -1.33
CA LEU A 77 11.67 -12.91 0.01
C LEU A 77 10.95 -13.85 0.98
N ARG A 78 9.61 -13.97 0.86
CA ARG A 78 8.81 -14.90 1.66
C ARG A 78 9.07 -16.36 1.27
N ALA A 79 9.30 -16.64 -0.02
CA ALA A 79 9.65 -17.98 -0.49
C ALA A 79 11.02 -18.45 0.02
N LYS A 80 12.00 -17.54 0.14
CA LYS A 80 13.36 -17.87 0.61
C LYS A 80 13.54 -17.82 2.14
N LEU A 81 12.91 -16.87 2.83
CA LEU A 81 13.08 -16.67 4.27
C LEU A 81 11.88 -17.13 5.12
N GLY A 82 10.72 -17.36 4.51
CA GLY A 82 9.50 -17.74 5.22
C GLY A 82 9.54 -19.15 5.82
N THR A 83 10.42 -20.02 5.33
CA THR A 83 10.59 -21.40 5.81
C THR A 83 11.54 -21.53 7.00
N ALA A 84 12.44 -20.55 7.21
CA ALA A 84 13.50 -20.65 8.22
C ALA A 84 13.12 -20.06 9.60
N ALA A 85 12.26 -19.03 9.66
CA ALA A 85 11.82 -18.43 10.93
C ALA A 85 10.45 -17.70 10.79
N PRO A 86 9.39 -18.16 11.49
CA PRO A 86 8.13 -17.44 11.58
C PRO A 86 8.34 -16.05 12.20
N GLY A 87 7.91 -14.98 11.52
CA GLY A 87 7.94 -13.60 12.02
C GLY A 87 9.12 -12.73 11.54
N LEU A 88 10.23 -13.32 11.08
CA LEU A 88 11.40 -12.54 10.64
C LEU A 88 11.09 -11.63 9.45
N HIS A 89 10.26 -12.11 8.53
CA HIS A 89 9.76 -11.37 7.37
C HIS A 89 9.04 -10.07 7.78
N MET A 90 8.40 -10.05 8.95
CA MET A 90 7.65 -8.89 9.45
C MET A 90 8.58 -7.77 9.93
N ILE A 91 9.66 -8.14 10.64
CA ILE A 91 10.72 -7.19 11.03
C ILE A 91 11.37 -6.62 9.77
N ILE A 92 11.66 -7.47 8.78
CA ILE A 92 12.26 -7.03 7.52
C ILE A 92 11.35 -6.04 6.78
N TYR A 93 10.03 -6.26 6.73
CA TYR A 93 9.11 -5.28 6.13
C TYR A 93 9.12 -3.94 6.88
N GLY A 94 9.15 -3.95 8.22
CA GLY A 94 9.25 -2.73 9.03
C GLY A 94 10.56 -1.97 8.80
N VAL A 95 11.68 -2.68 8.71
CA VAL A 95 13.00 -2.10 8.40
C VAL A 95 13.03 -1.54 6.98
N ILE A 96 12.49 -2.26 5.99
CA ILE A 96 12.41 -1.76 4.61
C ILE A 96 11.52 -0.52 4.54
N LEU A 97 10.39 -0.50 5.25
CA LEU A 97 9.53 0.68 5.32
C LEU A 97 10.28 1.88 5.90
N MET A 98 11.00 1.70 7.01
CA MET A 98 11.83 2.75 7.62
C MET A 98 12.94 3.22 6.67
N ALA A 99 13.64 2.30 6.01
CA ALA A 99 14.69 2.64 5.06
C ALA A 99 14.14 3.44 3.87
N VAL A 100 13.00 3.02 3.31
CA VAL A 100 12.36 3.76 2.21
C VAL A 100 11.93 5.15 2.65
N LEU A 101 11.36 5.28 3.85
CA LEU A 101 10.98 6.59 4.41
C LEU A 101 12.19 7.51 4.61
N LEU A 102 13.32 6.97 5.07
CA LEU A 102 14.54 7.73 5.31
C LEU A 102 15.28 8.12 4.02
N TYR A 103 15.39 7.20 3.06
CA TYR A 103 16.21 7.39 1.86
C TYR A 103 15.42 7.91 0.64
N MET A 104 14.12 7.66 0.56
CA MET A 104 13.26 8.05 -0.58
C MET A 104 11.87 8.52 -0.12
N PRO A 105 11.77 9.65 0.62
CA PRO A 105 10.52 10.16 1.18
C PRO A 105 9.46 10.57 0.13
N GLN A 106 9.88 10.82 -1.11
CA GLN A 106 9.00 11.15 -2.25
C GLN A 106 8.45 9.88 -2.96
N GLY A 107 8.97 8.69 -2.63
CA GLY A 107 8.67 7.44 -3.34
C GLY A 107 9.30 7.36 -4.74
N VAL A 108 9.30 6.15 -5.31
CA VAL A 108 9.86 5.81 -6.63
C VAL A 108 9.24 6.68 -7.73
N TYR A 109 7.91 6.90 -7.68
CA TYR A 109 7.23 7.73 -8.68
C TYR A 109 7.52 9.22 -8.51
N GLY A 110 7.73 9.70 -7.28
CA GLY A 110 8.14 11.08 -7.01
C GLY A 110 9.51 11.40 -7.60
N THR A 111 10.49 10.52 -7.40
CA THR A 111 11.84 10.66 -7.96
C THR A 111 11.85 10.55 -9.50
N LEU A 112 11.00 9.68 -10.07
CA LEU A 112 10.89 9.55 -11.53
C LEU A 112 10.24 10.79 -12.17
N ARG A 113 9.24 11.39 -11.50
CA ARG A 113 8.56 12.60 -11.97
C ARG A 113 9.44 13.85 -11.87
N GLU A 114 10.27 14.00 -10.84
CA GLU A 114 11.26 15.09 -10.76
C GLU A 114 12.32 15.00 -11.85
N ARG A 115 12.81 13.78 -12.15
CA ARG A 115 13.72 13.55 -13.28
C ARG A 115 13.08 13.83 -14.64
N TRP A 116 11.79 13.59 -14.80
CA TRP A 116 11.06 13.88 -16.04
C TRP A 116 10.74 15.37 -16.23
N LYS A 117 10.58 16.13 -15.15
CA LYS A 117 10.33 17.58 -15.20
C LYS A 117 11.61 18.41 -15.40
N SER A 118 12.79 17.77 -15.28
CA SER A 118 14.11 18.36 -15.50
C SER A 118 14.68 18.07 -16.90
N ARG A 119 13.87 17.51 -17.81
CA ARG A 119 14.12 17.45 -19.26
C ARG A 119 12.98 18.16 -19.99
#